data_AF-A0A0H4QEL7-F1
#
_entry.id   AF-A0A0H4QEL7-F1
#
_cell.length_a   1.000
_cell.length_b   1.000
_cell.length_c   1.000
_cell.angle_alpha   90.00
_cell.angle_beta   90.00
_cell.angle_gamma   90.00
#
_symmetry.space_group_name_H-M   'P 1'
#
loop_
_entity.id
_entity.type
_entity.pdbx_description
1 polymer ?
#
loop_
_entity_poly.entity_id
_entity_poly.type
_entity_poly.pdbx_seq_one_letter_code
_entity_poly.pdbx_strand_id
1 'polypeptide(L)' 'MHSLGIQAIITILSHLFFIWLSYNALQAVDWRKIYDKNNTKMLQLLVALISIALGYTVSSFFLSIINVSQNLTLLI' A
#
# COMPACT_ATOMS: atom_id res chain seq x y z
N MET A 1 24.51 -13.44 -2.92
CA MET A 1 23.91 -13.17 -1.60
C MET A 1 23.64 -11.68 -1.33
N HIS A 2 24.32 -10.74 -2.00
CA HIS A 2 24.08 -9.29 -1.82
C HIS A 2 22.76 -8.76 -2.44
N SER A 3 22.26 -9.38 -3.54
CA SER A 3 21.05 -8.89 -4.23
C SER A 3 19.74 -9.19 -3.50
N LEU A 4 19.68 -10.26 -2.69
CA LEU A 4 18.48 -10.64 -1.95
C LEU A 4 18.14 -9.62 -0.84
N GLY A 5 19.17 -9.08 -0.17
CA GLY A 5 18.96 -8.05 0.86
C GLY A 5 18.42 -6.75 0.28
N ILE A 6 18.96 -6.31 -0.86
CA ILE A 6 18.53 -5.07 -1.54
C ILE A 6 17.09 -5.21 -2.05
N GLN A 7 16.71 -6.35 -2.65
CA GLN A 7 15.32 -6.57 -3.08
C GLN A 7 14.34 -6.61 -1.89
N ALA A 8 14.71 -7.22 -0.77
CA ALA A 8 13.87 -7.25 0.42
C ALA A 8 13.64 -5.82 0.97
N ILE A 9 14.69 -5.00 1.01
CA ILE A 9 14.61 -3.60 1.45
C ILE A 9 13.71 -2.79 0.52
N ILE A 10 13.87 -2.93 -0.80
CA ILE A 10 13.03 -2.24 -1.79
C ILE A 10 11.56 -2.64 -1.63
N THR A 11 11.30 -3.93 -1.43
CA THR A 11 9.95 -4.46 -1.20
C THR A 11 9.31 -3.83 0.04
N ILE A 12 10.02 -3.83 1.17
CA ILE A 12 9.53 -3.23 2.43
C ILE A 12 9.27 -1.73 2.28
N LEU A 13 10.20 -1.00 1.66
CA LEU A 13 10.06 0.44 1.43
C LEU A 13 8.88 0.75 0.51
N SER A 14 8.67 -0.08 -0.53
CA SER A 14 7.52 0.06 -1.43
C SER A 14 6.21 -0.11 -0.67
N HIS A 15 6.08 -1.16 0.15
CA HIS A 15 4.90 -1.37 0.98
C HIS A 15 4.64 -0.19 1.92
N LEU A 16 5.65 0.29 2.64
CA LEU A 16 5.52 1.44 3.54
C LEU A 16 5.09 2.71 2.79
N PHE A 17 5.68 2.96 1.62
CA PHE A 17 5.35 4.12 0.79
C PHE A 17 3.89 4.06 0.31
N PHE A 18 3.43 2.92 -0.20
CA PHE A 18 2.06 2.76 -0.67
C PHE A 18 1.01 2.75 0.45
N ILE A 19 1.35 2.26 1.64
CA ILE A 19 0.50 2.37 2.84
C ILE A 19 0.35 3.84 3.23
N TRP A 20 1.44 4.60 3.26
CA TRP A 20 1.38 6.04 3.56
C TRP A 20 0.58 6.80 2.50
N LEU A 21 0.75 6.47 1.22
CA LEU A 21 -0.01 7.05 0.13
C LEU A 21 -1.52 6.74 0.24
N SER A 22 -1.87 5.49 0.54
CA SER A 22 -3.26 5.07 0.77
C SER A 22 -3.88 5.81 1.96
N TYR A 23 -3.10 6.05 3.02
CA TYR A 23 -3.60 6.74 4.22
C TYR A 23 -3.93 8.20 3.90
N ASN A 24 -3.08 8.87 3.11
CA ASN A 24 -3.35 10.22 2.63
C ASN A 24 -4.56 10.26 1.69
N ALA A 25 -4.71 9.28 0.79
CA ALA A 25 -5.87 9.18 -0.09
C ALA A 25 -7.17 8.99 0.70
N LEU A 26 -7.15 8.16 1.74
CA LEU A 26 -8.31 7.95 2.60
C LEU A 26 -8.65 9.19 3.43
N GLN A 27 -7.68 10.01 3.83
CA GLN A 27 -7.95 11.26 4.54
C GLN A 27 -8.70 12.29 3.68
N ALA A 28 -8.59 12.22 2.35
CA ALA A 28 -9.35 13.09 1.44
C ALA A 28 -10.85 12.75 1.37
N VAL A 29 -11.26 11.58 1.86
CA VAL A 29 -12.66 11.15 1.90
C VAL A 29 -13.37 11.85 3.05
N ASP A 30 -14.54 12.45 2.78
CA ASP A 30 -15.36 13.07 3.82
C ASP A 30 -16.10 11.98 4.63
N TRP A 31 -15.39 11.45 5.64
CA TRP A 31 -15.90 10.38 6.51
C TRP A 31 -17.19 10.74 7.26
N ARG A 32 -17.51 12.04 7.38
CA ARG A 32 -18.77 12.52 7.98
C ARG A 32 -20.01 12.06 7.20
N LYS A 33 -19.87 11.78 5.90
CA LYS A 33 -20.97 11.24 5.07
C LYS A 33 -21.18 9.73 5.25
N ILE A 34 -20.15 9.01 5.70
CA ILE A 34 -20.15 7.55 5.79
C ILE A 34 -20.41 7.10 7.23
N TYR A 35 -19.95 7.87 8.23
CA TYR A 35 -20.02 7.50 9.63
C TYR A 35 -20.51 8.69 10.48
N ASP A 36 -21.79 8.67 10.83
CA ASP A 36 -22.47 9.70 11.65
C ASP A 36 -22.31 9.48 13.17
N LYS A 37 -21.56 8.44 13.57
CA LYS A 37 -21.29 8.14 14.99
C LYS A 37 -20.09 8.93 15.49
N ASN A 38 -20.25 9.58 16.63
CA ASN A 38 -19.24 10.39 17.33
C ASN A 38 -18.01 9.61 17.85
N ASN A 39 -17.81 8.36 17.41
CA ASN A 39 -16.67 7.51 17.78
C ASN A 39 -15.51 7.69 16.78
N THR A 40 -14.88 8.85 16.84
CA THR A 40 -13.73 9.24 15.99
C THR A 40 -12.55 8.27 16.09
N LYS A 41 -12.32 7.66 17.26
CA LYS A 41 -11.25 6.67 17.46
C LYS A 41 -11.45 5.40 16.65
N MET A 42 -12.67 4.88 16.59
CA MET A 42 -12.97 3.65 15.82
C MET A 42 -12.88 3.90 14.32
N LEU A 43 -13.31 5.08 13.88
CA LEU A 43 -13.17 5.51 12.49
C LEU A 43 -11.69 5.61 12.08
N GLN A 44 -10.84 6.24 12.91
CA GLN A 44 -9.40 6.31 12.65
C GLN A 44 -8.74 4.93 12.56
N LEU A 45 -9.12 3.99 13.45
CA LEU A 45 -8.64 2.61 13.39
C LEU A 45 -9.08 1.91 12.10
N LEU A 46 -10.34 2.09 11.68
CA LEU A 46 -10.85 1.54 10.43
C LEU A 46 -10.09 2.10 9.23
N VAL A 47 -9.88 3.41 9.18
CA VAL A 47 -9.12 4.08 8.12
C VAL A 47 -7.69 3.55 8.06
N ALA A 48 -7.03 3.36 9.21
CA ALA A 48 -5.69 2.79 9.27
C ALA A 48 -5.67 1.35 8.72
N LEU A 49 -6.62 0.50 9.12
CA LEU A 49 -6.70 -0.88 8.62
C LEU A 49 -6.95 -0.95 7.11
N ILE A 50 -7.90 -0.14 6.60
CA ILE A 50 -8.18 -0.06 5.16
C ILE A 50 -6.95 0.45 4.41
N SER A 51 -6.26 1.45 4.95
CA SER A 51 -5.05 1.97 4.35
C SER A 51 -3.93 0.94 4.26
N ILE A 52 -3.77 0.09 5.29
CA ILE A 52 -2.77 -0.99 5.27
C ILE A 52 -3.15 -2.02 4.21
N ALA A 53 -4.41 -2.44 4.16
CA ALA A 53 -4.89 -3.40 3.17
C ALA A 53 -4.70 -2.88 1.74
N LEU A 54 -5.18 -1.66 1.45
CA LEU A 54 -5.05 -1.04 0.13
C LEU A 54 -3.59 -0.79 -0.24
N GLY A 55 -2.79 -0.22 0.69
CA GLY A 55 -1.38 0.05 0.43
C GLY A 55 -0.59 -1.23 0.15
N TYR A 56 -0.89 -2.31 0.86
CA TYR A 56 -0.29 -3.62 0.60
C TYR A 56 -0.69 -4.15 -0.79
N THR A 57 -1.97 -4.10 -1.14
CA THR A 57 -2.46 -4.57 -2.46
C THR A 57 -1.88 -3.75 -3.62
N VAL A 58 -1.82 -2.43 -3.50
CA VAL A 58 -1.26 -1.57 -4.56
C VAL A 58 0.25 -1.82 -4.70
N SER A 59 0.97 -1.93 -3.59
CA SER A 59 2.41 -2.27 -3.60
C SER A 59 2.68 -3.63 -4.21
N SER A 60 1.93 -4.66 -3.82
CA SER A 60 2.11 -6.02 -4.36
C SER A 60 1.80 -6.07 -5.84
N PHE A 61 0.77 -5.36 -6.31
CA PHE A 61 0.48 -5.19 -7.73
C PHE A 61 1.63 -4.52 -8.47
N PHE A 62 2.20 -3.45 -7.92
CA PHE A 62 3.31 -2.72 -8.53
C PHE A 62 4.59 -3.57 -8.63
N LEU A 63 4.94 -4.28 -7.55
CA LEU A 63 6.06 -5.22 -7.54
C LEU A 63 5.84 -6.38 -8.51
N SER A 64 4.60 -6.87 -8.63
CA SER A 64 4.24 -7.91 -9.60
C SER A 64 4.44 -7.43 -11.05
N ILE A 65 4.04 -6.20 -11.38
CA ILE A 65 4.31 -5.60 -12.70
C ILE A 65 5.81 -5.52 -12.98
N ILE A 66 6.61 -5.05 -12.02
CA ILE A 66 8.07 -4.96 -12.18
C ILE A 66 8.65 -6.36 -12.45
N ASN A 67 8.20 -7.37 -11.69
CA ASN A 67 8.65 -8.74 -11.86
C ASN A 67 8.28 -9.30 -13.25
N VAL A 68 7.03 -9.10 -13.68
CA VAL A 68 6.57 -9.52 -15.02
C VAL A 68 7.36 -8.80 -16.12
N SER A 69 7.62 -7.50 -15.98
CA SER A 69 8.43 -6.73 -16.93
C SER A 69 9.86 -7.25 -17.05
N GLN A 70 10.48 -7.65 -15.93
CA GLN A 70 11.82 -8.25 -15.94
C GLN A 70 11.84 -9.62 -16.64
N ASN A 71 10.81 -10.44 -16.41
CA ASN A 71 10.67 -11.73 -17.09
C ASN A 71 10.42 -11.57 -18.59
N LEU A 72 9.69 -10.51 -19.00
CA LEU A 72 9.44 -10.24 -20.42
C LEU A 72 10.74 -9.90 -21.17
N THR A 73 11.62 -9.11 -20.56
CA THR A 73 12.94 -8.78 -21.11
C THR A 73 13.87 -10.00 -21.16
N LEU A 74 13.67 -11.01 -20.30
CA LEU A 74 14.43 -12.26 -20.35
C LEU A 74 13.98 -13.21 -21.47
N LEU A 75 12.81 -12.97 -22.06
CA LEU A 75 12.17 -13.82 -23.09
C LEU A 75 12.39 -13.31 -24.52
N ILE A 76 12.99 -12.12 -24.68
CA ILE A 76 13.34 -11.47 -25.95
C ILE A 76 14.86 -11.53 -26.11
#